data_AF-A0A1F7LM67-F1
#
_entry.id   AF-A0A1F7LM67-F1
#
_cell.length_a   1.000
_cell.length_b   1.000
_cell.length_c   1.000
_cell.angle_alpha   90.00
_cell.angle_beta   90.00
_cell.angle_gamma   90.00
#
_symmetry.space_group_name_H-M   'P 1'
#
loop_
_entity.id
_entity.type
_entity.pdbx_description
1 polymer ?
#
loop_
_entity_poly.entity_id
_entity_poly.type
_entity_poly.pdbx_seq_one_letter_code
_entity_poly.pdbx_strand_id
1 'polypeptide(L)'
;MLGYTLVGFIGQLLQLYTYVIIAAALISWVRPDPRNPIVRFLHMATEPVLRPLRQLLPPWKTGGLDLSPLIALIAIQFVERVILPLLY
;
A
#
# COMPACT_ATOMS: atom_id res chain seq x y z
N MET A 1 19.56 -20.55 7.94
CA MET A 1 20.05 -19.16 7.80
C MET A 1 19.53 -18.47 6.53
N LEU A 2 19.60 -19.08 5.34
CA LEU A 2 19.09 -18.45 4.10
C LEU A 2 17.58 -18.13 4.09
N GLY A 3 16.73 -19.00 4.66
CA GLY A 3 15.29 -18.72 4.77
C GLY A 3 14.99 -17.46 5.60
N TYR A 4 15.65 -17.33 6.75
CA TYR A 4 15.53 -16.17 7.62
C TYR A 4 15.91 -14.86 6.95
N THR A 5 16.99 -14.85 6.15
CA THR A 5 17.41 -13.65 5.42
C THR A 5 16.41 -13.25 4.34
N LEU A 6 15.76 -14.22 3.68
CA LEU A 6 14.72 -13.94 2.68
C LEU A 6 13.46 -13.37 3.32
N VAL A 7 13.01 -13.95 4.44
CA VAL A 7 11.83 -13.46 5.19
C VAL A 7 12.09 -12.03 5.69
N GLY A 8 13.27 -11.75 6.22
CA GLY A 8 13.67 -10.39 6.63
C GLY A 8 13.68 -9.39 5.48
N PHE A 9 14.21 -9.79 4.31
CA PHE A 9 14.22 -8.96 3.12
C PHE A 9 12.80 -8.65 2.62
N ILE A 10 11.89 -9.63 2.63
CA ILE A 10 10.47 -9.42 2.31
C ILE A 10 9.85 -8.39 3.26
N GLY A 11 10.14 -8.49 4.57
CA GLY A 11 9.68 -7.50 5.54
C GLY A 11 10.14 -6.07 5.21
N GLN A 12 11.40 -5.90 4.81
CA GLN A 12 11.92 -4.59 4.40
C GLN A 12 11.22 -4.04 3.14
N LEU A 13 10.91 -4.91 2.16
CA LEU A 13 10.16 -4.52 0.97
C LEU A 13 8.71 -4.12 1.29
N LEU A 14 8.04 -4.83 2.21
CA LEU A 14 6.70 -4.47 2.67
C LEU A 14 6.69 -3.13 3.41
N GLN A 15 7.71 -2.87 4.23
CA GLN A 15 7.88 -1.58 4.90
C GLN A 15 8.08 -0.44 3.90
N LEU A 16 8.92 -0.65 2.87
CA LEU A 16 9.10 0.31 1.79
C LEU A 16 7.78 0.58 1.06
N TYR A 17 7.03 -0.48 0.72
CA TYR A 17 5.76 -0.37 0.02
C TYR A 17 4.68 0.32 0.86
N THR A 18 4.70 0.14 2.19
CA THR A 18 3.89 0.91 3.14
C THR A 18 4.10 2.41 2.98
N TYR A 19 5.36 2.87 2.92
CA TYR A 19 5.65 4.29 2.69
C TYR A 19 5.17 4.78 1.31
N VAL A 20 5.26 3.94 0.28
CA VAL A 20 4.73 4.26 -1.06
C VAL A 20 3.21 4.46 -1.02
N ILE A 21 2.46 3.58 -0.35
CA ILE A 21 1.00 3.71 -0.19
C ILE A 21 0.64 4.97 0.61
N ILE A 22 1.37 5.26 1.70
CA ILE A 22 1.17 6.48 2.49
C ILE A 22 1.41 7.72 1.60
N ALA A 23 2.51 7.76 0.85
CA ALA A 23 2.80 8.87 -0.05
C ALA A 23 1.70 9.06 -1.11
N ALA A 24 1.20 7.97 -1.70
CA ALA A 24 0.10 8.01 -2.66
C ALA A 24 -1.20 8.56 -2.03
N ALA A 25 -1.53 8.14 -0.81
CA ALA A 25 -2.71 8.61 -0.07
C ALA A 25 -2.60 10.09 0.31
N LEU A 26 -1.43 10.57 0.72
CA LEU A 26 -1.21 11.98 1.01
C LEU A 26 -1.31 12.83 -0.26
N ILE A 27 -0.77 12.34 -1.37
CA ILE A 27 -0.85 13.02 -2.66
C ILE A 27 -2.29 13.13 -3.18
N SER A 28 -3.15 12.13 -2.93
CA SER A 28 -4.55 12.22 -3.34
C SER A 28 -5.33 13.33 -2.61
N TRP A 29 -4.95 13.68 -1.37
CA TRP A 29 -5.57 14.77 -0.62
C TRP A 29 -5.19 16.15 -1.13
N VAL A 30 -3.93 16.36 -1.50
CA VAL A 30 -3.43 17.68 -1.95
C VAL A 30 -3.63 17.93 -3.45
N ARG A 31 -4.04 16.90 -4.22
CA ARG A 31 -4.40 16.98 -5.64
C ARG A 31 -3.34 17.70 -6.52
N PRO A 32 -2.08 17.23 -6.55
CA PRO A 32 -1.01 17.82 -7.36
C PRO A 32 -1.21 17.54 -8.86
N ASP A 33 -0.39 18.19 -9.69
CA ASP A 33 -0.40 17.99 -11.15
C ASP A 33 -0.22 16.50 -11.52
N PRO A 34 -1.20 15.85 -12.17
CA PRO A 34 -1.12 14.46 -12.61
C PRO A 34 0.03 14.17 -13.58
N ARG A 35 0.59 15.19 -14.24
CA ARG A 35 1.74 15.05 -15.15
C ARG A 35 3.07 14.90 -14.40
N ASN A 36 3.11 15.21 -13.11
CA ASN A 36 4.31 15.07 -12.31
C ASN A 36 4.77 13.60 -12.28
N PRO A 37 6.03 13.29 -12.62
CA PRO A 37 6.54 11.92 -12.68
C PRO A 37 6.40 11.16 -11.35
N ILE A 38 6.50 11.86 -10.21
CA ILE A 38 6.33 11.25 -8.88
C ILE A 38 4.88 10.82 -8.67
N VAL A 39 3.91 11.65 -9.05
CA VAL A 39 2.48 11.33 -8.94
C VAL A 39 2.13 10.14 -9.82
N ARG A 40 2.63 10.12 -11.06
CA ARG A 40 2.46 8.98 -11.97
C ARG A 40 3.08 7.71 -11.42
N PHE A 41 4.29 7.80 -10.88
CA PHE A 41 4.98 6.67 -10.26
C PHE A 41 4.16 6.08 -9.11
N LEU A 42 3.71 6.92 -8.17
CA LEU A 42 2.94 6.46 -7.01
C LEU A 42 1.62 5.82 -7.44
N HIS A 43 0.91 6.42 -8.40
CA HIS A 43 -0.30 5.83 -8.96
C HIS A 43 0.00 4.47 -9.61
N MET A 44 1.00 4.38 -10.48
CA MET A 44 1.35 3.12 -11.16
C MET A 44 1.80 2.03 -10.18
N ALA A 45 2.59 2.39 -9.18
CA ALA A 45 3.10 1.46 -8.17
C ALA A 45 2.00 0.91 -7.27
N THR A 46 1.00 1.74 -6.94
CA THR A 46 -0.06 1.35 -5.99
C THR A 46 -1.32 0.80 -6.67
N GLU A 47 -1.57 1.10 -7.95
CA GLU A 47 -2.77 0.67 -8.68
C GLU A 47 -3.06 -0.84 -8.61
N PRO A 48 -2.07 -1.74 -8.78
CA PRO A 48 -2.33 -3.18 -8.74
C PRO A 48 -2.96 -3.66 -7.43
N VAL A 49 -2.67 -2.97 -6.32
CA VAL A 49 -3.21 -3.29 -4.98
C VAL A 49 -4.44 -2.45 -4.66
N LEU A 50 -4.41 -1.15 -4.96
CA LEU A 50 -5.50 -0.24 -4.60
C LEU A 50 -6.73 -0.38 -5.49
N ARG A 51 -6.58 -0.75 -6.76
CA ARG A 51 -7.70 -0.93 -7.69
C ARG A 51 -8.67 -2.04 -7.26
N PRO A 52 -8.23 -3.27 -6.95
CA PRO A 52 -9.16 -4.31 -6.47
C PRO A 52 -9.80 -3.90 -5.14
N LEU A 53 -9.07 -3.24 -4.25
CA LEU A 53 -9.65 -2.74 -2.99
C LEU A 53 -10.74 -1.68 -3.22
N ARG A 54 -10.54 -0.76 -4.18
CA ARG A 54 -11.58 0.20 -4.62
C ARG A 54 -12.79 -0.49 -5.23
N GLN A 55 -12.64 -1.67 -5.83
CA GLN A 55 -13.78 -2.42 -6.35
C GLN A 55 -14.57 -3.12 -5.24
N LEU A 56 -13.86 -3.64 -4.23
CA LEU A 56 -14.48 -4.26 -3.05
C LEU A 56 -15.20 -3.24 -2.17
N LEU A 57 -14.57 -2.07 -1.95
CA LEU A 57 -15.09 -1.00 -1.12
C LEU A 57 -15.06 0.35 -1.88
N PRO A 58 -16.01 0.55 -2.82
CA PRO A 58 -16.02 1.73 -3.66
C PRO A 58 -16.13 3.05 -2.88
N PRO A 59 -15.44 4.12 -3.33
CA PRO A 59 -15.45 5.42 -2.64
C PRO A 59 -16.85 6.03 -2.44
N TRP A 60 -17.83 5.71 -3.29
CA TRP A 60 -19.20 6.20 -3.13
C TRP A 60 -19.90 5.62 -1.90
N LYS A 61 -19.46 4.46 -1.40
CA LYS A 61 -19.95 3.87 -0.14
C LYS A 61 -19.35 4.54 1.10
N THR A 62 -18.28 5.32 0.93
CA THR A 62 -17.50 5.96 1.99
C THR A 62 -17.55 7.49 1.93
N GLY A 63 -18.61 8.05 1.32
CA GLY A 63 -18.79 9.50 1.22
C GLY A 63 -17.80 10.20 0.28
N GLY A 64 -17.26 9.48 -0.71
CA GLY A 64 -16.32 9.99 -1.70
C GLY A 64 -14.85 9.90 -1.31
N LEU A 65 -14.54 9.42 -0.10
CA LEU A 65 -13.16 9.21 0.37
C LEU A 65 -12.64 7.82 -0.03
N ASP A 66 -11.48 7.74 -0.67
CA ASP A 66 -10.86 6.44 -0.97
C ASP A 66 -10.20 5.86 0.29
N LEU A 67 -10.84 4.86 0.90
CA LEU A 67 -10.32 4.12 2.05
C LEU A 67 -9.41 2.94 1.66
N SER A 68 -9.22 2.69 0.36
CA SER A 68 -8.40 1.57 -0.13
C SER A 68 -6.96 1.61 0.36
N PRO A 69 -6.28 2.78 0.45
CA PRO A 69 -4.96 2.86 1.05
C PRO A 69 -4.94 2.38 2.51
N LEU A 70 -5.94 2.76 3.30
CA LEU A 70 -6.03 2.32 4.70
C LEU A 70 -6.18 0.80 4.80
N ILE A 71 -7.04 0.20 3.97
CA ILE A 71 -7.23 -1.26 3.93
C ILE A 71 -5.94 -1.96 3.54
N ALA A 72 -5.21 -1.46 2.53
CA ALA A 72 -3.92 -2.01 2.12
C ALA A 72 -2.89 -1.94 3.25
N LEU A 73 -2.82 -0.83 3.99
CA LEU A 73 -1.92 -0.66 5.14
C LEU A 73 -2.25 -1.62 6.28
N ILE A 74 -3.53 -1.87 6.55
CA ILE A 74 -3.94 -2.85 7.57
C ILE A 74 -3.53 -4.26 7.13
N ALA A 75 -3.74 -4.60 5.84
CA ALA A 75 -3.33 -5.90 5.32
C ALA A 75 -1.82 -6.11 5.41
N ILE A 76 -1.01 -5.11 5.03
CA ILE A 76 0.45 -5.20 5.13
C ILE A 76 0.88 -5.36 6.59
N GLN A 77 0.33 -4.57 7.52
CA GLN A 77 0.63 -4.70 8.95
C GLN A 77 0.25 -6.09 9.50
N PHE A 78 -0.84 -6.69 9.03
CA PHE A 78 -1.20 -8.05 9.39
C PHE A 78 -0.17 -9.06 8.89
N VAL A 79 0.29 -8.93 7.64
CA VAL A 79 1.38 -9.77 7.11
C VAL A 79 2.64 -9.61 7.95
N GLU A 80 3.07 -8.38 8.23
CA GLU A 80 4.32 -8.10 8.96
C GLU A 80 4.29 -8.56 10.42
N ARG A 81 3.16 -8.41 11.11
CA ARG A 81 3.07 -8.66 12.56
C ARG A 81 2.55 -10.03 12.93
N VAL A 82 1.84 -10.69 12.02
CA VAL A 82 1.25 -12.01 12.26
C VAL A 82 1.91 -13.05 11.38
N ILE A 83 1.96 -12.83 10.07
CA ILE A 83 2.41 -13.89 9.14
C ILE A 83 3.92 -14.04 9.15
N LEU A 84 4.70 -12.96 8.97
CA LEU A 84 6.16 -13.06 8.90
C LEU A 84 6.74 -13.71 10.16
N PRO A 85 6.36 -13.33 11.40
CA PRO A 85 6.87 -13.94 12.62
C PRO A 85 6.63 -15.46 12.71
N LEU A 86 5.55 -15.97 12.10
CA LEU A 86 5.24 -17.40 12.06
C LEU A 86 6.11 -18.19 11.08
N LEU A 87 6.84 -17.51 10.19
CA LEU A 87 7.75 -18.10 9.20
C LEU A 87 9.22 -18.12 9.67
N TYR A 88 9.51 -17.55 10.84
CA TYR A 88 10.79 -17.69 11.53
C TYR A 88 10.77 -18.99 12.37
#